data_AF-A0A816HBC7-F1
#
_entry.id   AF-A0A816HBC7-F1
#
_cell.length_a   1.000
_cell.length_b   1.000
_cell.length_c   1.000
_cell.angle_alpha   90.00
_cell.angle_beta   90.00
_cell.angle_gamma   90.00
#
_symmetry.space_group_name_H-M   'P 1'
#
loop_
_entity.id
_entity.type
_entity.pdbx_description
1 polymer ?
#
loop_
_entity_poly.entity_id
_entity_poly.type
_entity_poly.pdbx_seq_one_letter_code
_entity_poly.pdbx_strand_id
1 'polypeptide(L)'
;VGAIGVTQCAISPNHEMIYEFKAEPAGTLWYHGHLLEQYADGLIGPLIIRRHDEYYNELYDSEQTLLISDWYNLRAHHDLMSWHSNVLNPFGLPPLPNAIVVNGKFTQSLFIPLSGSKHIRFRM
;
A
#
# COMPACT_ATOMS: atom_id res chain seq x y z
N VAL A 1 -5.07 -14.93 4.52
CA VAL A 1 -4.06 -14.29 5.42
C VAL A 1 -2.67 -14.71 4.94
N GLY A 2 -1.67 -13.83 5.06
CA GLY A 2 -0.33 -14.05 4.51
C GLY A 2 0.82 -13.69 5.46
N ALA A 3 0.57 -13.70 6.76
CA ALA A 3 1.55 -13.38 7.79
C ALA A 3 2.54 -14.54 7.93
N ILE A 4 3.80 -14.28 7.60
CA ILE A 4 4.87 -15.28 7.67
C ILE A 4 5.18 -15.62 9.12
N GLY A 5 5.35 -16.91 9.41
CA GLY A 5 5.60 -17.43 10.76
C GLY A 5 4.34 -17.58 11.61
N VAL A 6 3.19 -17.10 11.13
CA VAL A 6 1.89 -17.25 11.81
C VAL A 6 0.94 -18.11 10.98
N THR A 7 0.70 -17.69 9.73
CA THR A 7 -0.31 -18.31 8.86
C THR A 7 0.30 -19.10 7.71
N GLN A 8 1.60 -18.90 7.44
CA GLN A 8 2.35 -19.59 6.40
C GLN A 8 3.86 -19.47 6.58
N CYS A 9 4.62 -20.27 5.83
CA CYS A 9 6.05 -20.07 5.60
C CYS A 9 6.31 -18.98 4.53
N ALA A 10 7.56 -18.50 4.45
CA ALA A 10 7.98 -17.59 3.39
C ALA A 10 7.98 -18.31 2.03
N ILE A 11 7.58 -17.59 0.98
CA ILE A 11 7.67 -18.08 -0.41
C ILE A 11 9.12 -17.95 -0.85
N SER A 12 9.76 -19.08 -1.16
CA SER A 12 11.16 -19.09 -1.62
C SER A 12 11.28 -18.50 -3.03
N PRO A 13 12.46 -17.98 -3.41
CA PRO A 13 12.70 -17.57 -4.79
C PRO A 13 12.33 -18.68 -5.77
N ASN A 14 11.72 -18.30 -6.91
CA ASN A 14 11.24 -19.22 -7.95
C ASN A 14 10.15 -20.21 -7.49
N HIS A 15 9.44 -19.92 -6.41
CA HIS A 15 8.27 -20.68 -5.97
C HIS A 15 7.01 -19.82 -6.00
N GLU A 16 5.87 -20.48 -6.01
CA GLU A 16 4.56 -19.85 -6.10
C GLU A 16 3.66 -20.29 -4.94
N MET A 17 2.71 -19.42 -4.59
CA MET A 17 1.65 -19.71 -3.63
C MET A 17 0.37 -19.05 -4.09
N ILE A 18 -0.74 -19.78 -3.99
CA ILE A 18 -2.08 -19.28 -4.34
C ILE A 18 -2.77 -18.83 -3.05
N TYR A 19 -3.20 -17.56 -3.02
CA TYR A 19 -4.03 -17.02 -1.96
C TYR A 19 -5.49 -17.05 -2.39
N GLU A 20 -6.30 -17.88 -1.74
CA GLU A 20 -7.74 -17.94 -1.94
C GLU A 20 -8.46 -17.35 -0.73
N PHE A 21 -9.36 -16.40 -0.96
CA PHE A 21 -10.16 -15.78 0.07
C PHE A 21 -11.50 -15.31 -0.51
N LYS A 22 -12.52 -15.25 0.34
CA LYS A 22 -13.78 -14.61 -0.03
C LYS A 22 -13.59 -13.10 -0.01
N ALA A 23 -13.92 -12.43 -1.11
CA ALA A 23 -13.79 -10.99 -1.25
C ALA A 23 -14.92 -10.26 -0.50
N GLU A 24 -14.84 -10.29 0.83
CA GLU A 24 -15.74 -9.57 1.73
C GLU A 24 -15.01 -9.15 3.03
N PRO A 25 -15.43 -8.05 3.68
CA PRO A 25 -16.49 -7.12 3.26
C PRO A 25 -16.09 -6.23 2.09
N ALA A 26 -17.08 -5.62 1.43
CA ALA A 26 -16.83 -4.60 0.42
C ALA A 26 -16.19 -3.34 1.02
N GLY A 27 -15.30 -2.70 0.28
CA GLY A 27 -14.60 -1.51 0.73
C GLY A 27 -13.32 -1.20 -0.05
N THR A 28 -12.63 -0.17 0.45
CA THR A 28 -11.26 0.18 0.05
C THR A 28 -10.31 -0.50 1.03
N LEU A 29 -9.59 -1.50 0.55
CA LEU A 29 -8.57 -2.23 1.29
C LEU A 29 -7.24 -2.10 0.54
N TRP A 30 -6.22 -2.78 1.04
CA TRP A 30 -4.91 -2.86 0.43
C TRP A 30 -4.28 -4.21 0.77
N TYR A 31 -3.35 -4.66 -0.06
CA TYR A 31 -2.51 -5.81 0.20
C TYR A 31 -1.05 -5.37 0.27
N HIS A 32 -0.24 -6.10 1.03
CA HIS A 32 1.18 -5.84 1.13
C HIS A 32 1.97 -7.09 1.48
N GLY A 33 3.28 -7.05 1.23
CA GLY A 33 4.23 -8.06 1.70
C GLY A 33 4.30 -8.10 3.21
N HIS A 34 4.17 -9.29 3.81
CA HIS A 34 4.27 -9.50 5.25
C HIS A 34 5.55 -10.27 5.64
N LEU A 35 6.56 -10.24 4.75
CA LEU A 35 7.93 -10.66 5.03
C LEU A 35 8.76 -9.42 5.33
N LEU A 36 9.26 -9.30 6.57
CA LEU A 36 10.15 -8.20 6.97
C LEU A 36 9.53 -6.84 6.56
N GLU A 37 10.34 -5.92 6.04
CA GLU A 37 9.91 -4.58 5.61
C GLU A 37 9.63 -4.48 4.11
N GLN A 38 9.36 -5.59 3.42
CA GLN A 38 9.18 -5.59 1.95
C GLN A 38 8.10 -4.62 1.43
N TYR A 39 7.08 -4.33 2.24
CA TYR A 39 6.04 -3.37 1.84
C TYR A 39 6.61 -1.95 1.65
N ALA A 40 7.59 -1.56 2.47
CA ALA A 40 8.23 -0.25 2.40
C ALA A 40 9.14 -0.13 1.16
N ASP A 41 9.63 -1.26 0.65
CA ASP A 41 10.35 -1.36 -0.63
C ASP A 41 9.41 -1.46 -1.85
N GLY A 42 8.09 -1.29 -1.65
CA GLY A 42 7.10 -1.17 -2.73
C GLY A 42 6.23 -2.40 -2.98
N LEU A 43 6.33 -3.47 -2.17
CA LEU A 43 5.40 -4.60 -2.25
C LEU A 43 4.07 -4.26 -1.56
N ILE A 44 3.31 -3.37 -2.18
CA ILE A 44 2.05 -2.81 -1.68
C ILE A 44 1.12 -2.49 -2.85
N GLY A 45 -0.19 -2.64 -2.66
CA GLY A 45 -1.17 -2.25 -3.68
C GLY A 45 -2.59 -2.12 -3.13
N PRO A 46 -3.46 -1.32 -3.80
CA PRO A 46 -4.85 -1.21 -3.41
C PRO A 46 -5.62 -2.51 -3.71
N LEU A 47 -6.55 -2.86 -2.83
CA LEU A 47 -7.50 -3.97 -2.99
C LEU A 47 -8.91 -3.40 -2.86
N ILE A 48 -9.60 -3.22 -3.98
CA ILE A 48 -10.95 -2.64 -3.98
C ILE A 48 -11.98 -3.76 -4.14
N ILE A 49 -12.74 -4.01 -3.09
CA ILE A 49 -13.86 -4.96 -3.12
C ILE A 49 -15.13 -4.14 -3.34
N ARG A 50 -15.70 -4.24 -4.55
CA ARG A 50 -16.92 -3.51 -4.91
C ARG A 50 -18.15 -4.32 -4.57
N ARG A 51 -19.19 -3.63 -4.11
CA ARG A 51 -20.53 -4.18 -3.93
C ARG A 51 -21.49 -3.45 -4.87
N HIS A 52 -22.30 -4.21 -5.60
CA HIS A 52 -23.16 -3.67 -6.64
C HIS A 52 -24.31 -2.81 -6.06
N ASP A 53 -24.85 -3.21 -4.91
CA ASP A 53 -25.94 -2.56 -4.18
C ASP A 53 -25.45 -1.55 -3.11
N GLU A 54 -24.24 -1.01 -3.25
CA GLU A 54 -23.75 0.04 -2.35
C GLU A 54 -24.51 1.36 -2.61
N TYR A 55 -25.18 1.91 -1.58
CA TYR A 55 -25.95 3.17 -1.66
C TYR A 55 -25.19 4.31 -2.36
N TYR A 56 -23.88 4.38 -2.16
CA TYR A 56 -23.05 5.44 -2.71
C TYR A 56 -22.77 5.29 -4.21
N ASN A 57 -23.04 4.15 -4.85
CA ASN A 57 -22.71 3.92 -6.27
C ASN A 57 -23.42 4.87 -7.24
N GLU A 58 -24.57 5.43 -6.83
CA GLU A 58 -25.30 6.42 -7.63
C GLU A 58 -24.87 7.87 -7.32
N LEU A 59 -24.00 8.09 -6.34
CA LEU A 59 -23.58 9.43 -5.90
C LEU A 59 -22.29 9.93 -6.58
N TYR A 60 -21.66 9.12 -7.42
CA TYR A 60 -20.44 9.50 -8.13
C TYR A 60 -20.46 9.00 -9.58
N ASP A 61 -19.90 9.80 -10.48
CA ASP A 61 -19.82 9.49 -11.92
C ASP A 61 -18.44 8.93 -12.29
N SER A 62 -17.43 9.13 -11.44
CA SER A 62 -16.11 8.51 -11.58
C SER A 62 -15.44 8.23 -10.23
N GLU A 63 -14.44 7.37 -10.27
CA GLU A 63 -13.72 6.88 -9.10
C GLU A 63 -12.22 6.95 -9.34
N GLN A 64 -11.47 7.39 -8.33
CA GLN A 64 -10.01 7.49 -8.35
C GLN A 64 -9.42 6.77 -7.14
N THR A 65 -8.39 5.96 -7.35
CA THR A 65 -7.64 5.31 -6.26
C THR A 65 -6.30 6.00 -6.07
N LEU A 66 -6.01 6.37 -4.83
CA LEU A 66 -4.82 7.11 -4.42
C LEU A 66 -4.11 6.31 -3.32
N LEU A 67 -3.06 5.58 -3.69
CA LEU A 67 -2.15 4.99 -2.73
C LEU A 67 -1.10 6.04 -2.35
N ILE A 68 -1.16 6.51 -1.11
CA ILE A 68 -0.23 7.52 -0.58
C ILE A 68 0.74 6.85 0.37
N SER A 69 2.04 7.05 0.16
CA SER A 69 3.09 6.49 1.01
C SER A 69 4.22 7.48 1.19
N ASP A 70 4.95 7.35 2.28
CA ASP A 70 6.30 7.87 2.34
C ASP A 70 7.22 7.08 1.40
N TRP A 71 8.38 7.65 1.10
CA TRP A 71 9.39 7.04 0.25
C TRP A 71 10.79 7.29 0.78
N TYR A 72 11.57 6.23 0.85
CA TYR A 72 12.96 6.24 1.24
C TYR A 72 13.84 5.85 0.04
N ASN A 73 14.94 6.56 -0.18
CA ASN A 73 15.98 6.19 -1.15
C ASN A 73 16.95 5.15 -0.57
N LEU A 74 16.49 4.38 0.42
CA LEU A 74 17.23 3.40 1.20
C LEU A 74 16.41 2.11 1.22
N ARG A 75 17.07 0.95 1.17
CA ARG A 75 16.37 -0.34 1.24
C ARG A 75 15.86 -0.54 2.66
N ALA A 76 14.59 -0.92 2.80
CA ALA A 76 13.94 -0.97 4.09
C ALA A 76 14.59 -2.00 5.03
N HIS A 77 14.75 -3.24 4.56
CA HIS A 77 15.28 -4.30 5.43
C HIS A 77 16.75 -4.15 5.80
N HIS A 78 17.57 -3.58 4.90
CA HIS A 78 19.02 -3.48 5.14
C HIS A 78 19.39 -2.13 5.75
N ASP A 79 19.01 -1.04 5.09
CA ASP A 79 19.55 0.28 5.40
C ASP A 79 18.71 0.98 6.48
N LEU A 80 17.37 0.97 6.34
CA LEU A 80 16.48 1.56 7.35
C LEU A 80 16.47 0.74 8.63
N MET A 81 16.48 -0.59 8.53
CA MET A 81 16.49 -1.42 9.74
C MET A 81 17.82 -1.36 10.47
N SER A 82 18.96 -1.26 9.76
CA SER A 82 20.25 -0.95 10.39
C SER A 82 20.27 0.41 11.09
N TRP A 83 19.60 1.43 10.53
CA TRP A 83 19.43 2.72 11.20
C TRP A 83 18.59 2.60 12.47
N HIS A 84 17.46 1.91 12.37
CA HIS A 84 16.54 1.73 13.50
C HIS A 84 17.22 0.96 14.63
N SER A 85 17.92 -0.14 14.34
CA SER A 85 18.55 -0.99 15.34
C SER A 85 19.92 -0.50 15.79
N ASN A 86 20.36 0.69 15.37
CA ASN A 86 21.67 1.22 15.73
C ASN A 86 21.69 1.61 17.22
N VAL A 87 22.73 1.19 17.95
CA VAL A 87 22.94 1.55 19.37
C VAL A 87 23.07 3.06 19.59
N LEU A 88 23.47 3.81 18.57
CA LEU A 88 23.53 5.28 18.58
C LEU A 88 22.18 5.95 18.33
N ASN A 89 21.13 5.18 18.01
CA ASN A 89 19.75 5.63 17.90
C ASN A 89 18.91 5.04 19.06
N PRO A 90 19.15 5.46 20.32
CA PRO A 90 18.56 4.82 21.51
C PRO A 90 17.04 4.97 21.58
N PHE A 91 16.46 5.88 20.81
CA PHE A 91 15.01 6.10 20.73
C PHE A 91 14.36 5.38 19.54
N GLY A 92 15.15 4.70 18.70
CA GLY A 92 14.63 4.01 17.51
C GLY A 92 13.91 4.93 16.53
N LEU A 93 14.32 6.20 16.45
CA LEU A 93 13.64 7.17 15.58
C LEU A 93 13.88 6.82 14.12
N PRO A 94 12.83 6.73 13.29
CA PRO A 94 13.01 6.55 11.86
C PRO A 94 13.68 7.80 11.26
N PRO A 95 14.47 7.66 10.19
CA PRO A 95 14.92 8.82 9.43
C PRO A 95 13.70 9.49 8.78
N LEU A 96 13.84 10.77 8.44
CA LEU A 96 12.82 11.46 7.64
C LEU A 96 12.76 10.83 6.24
N PRO A 97 11.56 10.56 5.71
CA PRO A 97 11.43 10.06 4.35
C PRO A 97 11.90 11.12 3.33
N ASN A 98 12.42 10.65 2.20
CA ASN A 98 12.91 11.51 1.13
C ASN A 98 11.77 12.18 0.35
N ALA A 99 10.61 11.55 0.29
CA ALA A 99 9.45 12.05 -0.42
C ALA A 99 8.15 11.46 0.13
N ILE A 100 7.04 12.09 -0.26
CA ILE A 100 5.72 11.46 -0.26
C ILE A 100 5.42 11.11 -1.73
N VAL A 101 4.98 9.89 -1.96
CA VAL A 101 4.59 9.40 -3.29
C VAL A 101 3.09 9.14 -3.33
N VAL A 102 2.50 9.40 -4.50
CA VAL A 102 1.11 9.07 -4.80
C VAL A 102 1.10 8.12 -5.99
N ASN A 103 0.47 6.95 -5.83
CA ASN A 103 0.46 5.88 -6.83
C ASN A 103 1.86 5.51 -7.34
N GLY A 104 2.83 5.43 -6.42
CA GLY A 104 4.23 5.08 -6.71
C GLY A 104 5.03 6.18 -7.43
N LYS A 105 4.48 7.40 -7.56
CA LYS A 105 5.17 8.52 -8.21
C LYS A 105 5.36 9.68 -7.24
N PHE A 106 6.57 10.22 -7.22
CA PHE A 106 6.82 11.53 -6.66
C PHE A 106 6.29 12.59 -7.62
N THR A 107 5.40 13.46 -7.14
CA THR A 107 4.90 14.59 -7.92
C THR A 107 4.58 15.77 -7.02
N GLN A 108 4.84 16.98 -7.51
CA GLN A 108 4.39 18.22 -6.85
C GLN A 108 2.90 18.48 -7.06
N SER A 109 2.32 17.88 -8.11
CA SER A 109 0.91 18.02 -8.45
C SER A 109 0.33 16.72 -8.99
N LEU A 110 -0.88 16.38 -8.54
CA LEU A 110 -1.63 15.25 -9.08
C LEU A 110 -2.70 15.78 -10.04
N PHE A 111 -2.58 15.45 -11.32
CA PHE A 111 -3.59 15.78 -12.31
C PHE A 111 -4.63 14.66 -12.41
N ILE A 112 -5.90 15.00 -12.20
CA ILE A 112 -7.03 14.07 -12.31
C ILE A 112 -7.97 14.64 -13.37
N PRO A 113 -8.07 14.01 -14.56
CA PRO A 113 -8.98 14.48 -15.58
C PRO A 113 -10.41 14.27 -15.11
N LEU A 114 -11.20 15.35 -15.08
CA LEU A 114 -12.59 15.27 -14.66
C LEU A 114 -13.47 14.59 -15.72
N SER A 115 -13.11 14.67 -17.00
CA SER A 115 -13.84 14.05 -18.13
C SER A 115 -15.36 14.27 -18.12
N GLY A 116 -15.83 15.41 -17.58
CA GLY A 116 -17.25 15.72 -17.42
C GLY A 116 -17.93 15.18 -16.14
N SER A 117 -17.19 14.47 -15.28
CA SER A 117 -17.66 14.03 -13.95
C SER A 117 -18.01 15.23 -13.08
N LYS A 118 -19.16 15.16 -12.40
CA LYS A 118 -19.57 16.18 -11.40
C LYS A 118 -19.24 15.72 -9.99
N HIS A 119 -19.35 14.42 -9.74
CA HIS A 119 -19.07 13.80 -8.45
C HIS A 119 -18.01 12.72 -8.63
N ILE A 120 -16.93 12.82 -7.84
CA ILE A 120 -15.79 11.89 -7.89
C ILE A 120 -15.65 11.22 -6.53
N ARG A 121 -15.58 9.90 -6.51
CA ARG A 121 -15.19 9.12 -5.32
C ARG A 121 -13.68 8.97 -5.29
N PHE A 122 -13.05 9.45 -4.22
CA PHE A 122 -11.66 9.13 -3.91
C PHE A 122 -11.58 7.93 -2.98
N ARG A 123 -10.77 6.94 -3.36
CA ARG A 123 -10.36 5.82 -2.52
C ARG A 123 -8.92 6.08 -2.10
N MET A 124 -8.71 6.37 -0.84
CA MET A 124 -7.40 6.64 -0.23
C MET A 124 -7.12 5.58 0.82
#